data_AF-A0A9W8E5U9-F1
#
_entry.id   AF-A0A9W8E5U9-F1
#
_cell.length_a   1.000
_cell.length_b   1.000
_cell.length_c   1.000
_cell.angle_alpha   90.00
_cell.angle_beta   90.00
_cell.angle_gamma   90.00
#
_symmetry.space_group_name_H-M   'P 1'
#
loop_
_entity.id
_entity.type
_entity.pdbx_description
1 polymer ?
#
loop_
_entity_poly.entity_id
_entity_poly.type
_entity_poly.pdbx_seq_one_letter_code
_entity_poly.pdbx_strand_id
1 'polypeptide(L)'
;MDEADRLLDMDFGPKIDQILKAIPRERRTYLFSATMTTKVAKLQRASLSNPVKVEVSTKYATVDTLLQYYAFLPFKRKDCYLVYLLNEFAGNSTIVFARTCNEVLRLTLLLRNLGFHAIPLHGQLTMDKRLGSLSKFKEGNRNILVATDVASRGLDIPLVDIVINFDVPSHSKDYIHRVGRTARAGRSGKSITFVTQYDIEPYQRVEFALGKKLAEFKVDAEAVLLLQERVAEAQRHAALELRENQQKKISRKRPSSTNDAGDGQRDKRSQPYRKGAPTGGRKHDGKRRR
;
A
#
# COMPACT_ATOMS: atom_id res chain seq x y z
N MET A 1 2.55 -12.77 -18.35
CA MET A 1 1.68 -11.82 -17.62
C MET A 1 1.24 -12.51 -16.36
N ASP A 2 1.60 -11.95 -15.21
CA ASP A 2 1.18 -12.48 -13.90
C ASP A 2 0.16 -11.51 -13.27
N GLU A 3 -0.72 -12.04 -12.42
CA GLU A 3 -1.87 -11.34 -11.83
C GLU A 3 -2.71 -10.56 -12.87
N ALA A 4 -3.05 -11.19 -14.00
CA ALA A 4 -3.66 -10.50 -15.15
C ALA A 4 -5.02 -9.84 -14.86
N ASP A 5 -5.81 -10.40 -13.95
CA ASP A 5 -7.04 -9.80 -13.41
C ASP A 5 -6.79 -8.43 -12.76
N ARG A 6 -5.62 -8.25 -12.14
CA ARG A 6 -5.25 -7.03 -11.44
C ARG A 6 -4.69 -5.97 -12.34
N LEU A 7 -3.92 -6.36 -13.35
CA LEU A 7 -3.47 -5.43 -14.38
C LEU A 7 -4.65 -4.72 -15.06
N LEU A 8 -5.76 -5.43 -15.27
CA LEU A 8 -6.96 -4.90 -15.94
C LEU A 8 -7.91 -4.10 -15.02
N ASP A 9 -7.75 -4.21 -13.69
CA ASP A 9 -8.52 -3.44 -12.71
C ASP A 9 -7.86 -2.10 -12.37
N MET A 10 -6.56 -1.94 -12.64
CA MET A 10 -5.80 -0.69 -12.40
C MET A 10 -5.73 0.22 -13.64
N ASP A 11 -6.67 0.06 -14.57
CA ASP A 11 -6.74 0.81 -15.83
C ASP A 11 -5.47 0.70 -16.70
N PHE A 12 -4.67 -0.37 -16.55
CA PHE A 12 -3.53 -0.63 -17.44
C PHE A 12 -3.92 -1.26 -18.78
N GLY A 13 -5.20 -1.60 -18.99
CA GLY A 13 -5.70 -2.19 -20.24
C GLY A 13 -5.17 -1.49 -21.51
N PRO A 14 -5.34 -0.16 -21.65
CA PRO A 14 -4.83 0.57 -22.80
C PRO A 14 -3.30 0.46 -22.98
N LYS A 15 -2.53 0.42 -21.88
CA LYS A 15 -1.06 0.27 -21.94
C LYS A 15 -0.66 -1.15 -22.33
N ILE A 16 -1.39 -2.16 -21.87
CA ILE A 16 -1.19 -3.56 -22.27
C ILE A 16 -1.46 -3.70 -23.77
N ASP A 17 -2.53 -3.09 -24.28
CA ASP A 17 -2.85 -3.12 -25.70
C ASP A 17 -1.74 -2.47 -26.54
N GLN A 18 -1.14 -1.38 -26.07
CA GLN A 18 0.03 -0.76 -26.73
C GLN A 18 1.22 -1.72 -26.76
N ILE A 19 1.53 -2.40 -25.64
CA ILE A 19 2.62 -3.39 -25.58
C ILE A 19 2.34 -4.55 -26.54
N LEU A 20 1.12 -5.09 -26.54
CA LEU A 20 0.74 -6.21 -27.40
C LEU A 20 0.84 -5.87 -28.90
N LYS A 21 0.66 -4.60 -29.27
CA LYS A 21 0.86 -4.09 -30.64
C LYS A 21 2.33 -3.89 -31.00
N ALA A 22 3.19 -3.58 -30.03
CA ALA A 22 4.60 -3.31 -30.26
C ALA A 22 5.47 -4.58 -30.32
N ILE A 23 5.04 -5.66 -29.65
CA ILE A 23 5.78 -6.93 -29.63
C ILE A 23 5.43 -7.83 -30.83
N PRO A 24 6.33 -8.75 -31.25
CA PRO A 24 6.08 -9.67 -32.35
C PRO A 24 4.80 -10.51 -32.19
N ARG A 25 4.17 -10.84 -33.32
CA ARG A 25 2.98 -11.72 -33.35
C ARG A 25 3.31 -13.16 -32.98
N GLU A 26 4.44 -13.65 -33.47
CA GLU A 26 4.96 -14.97 -33.10
C GLU A 26 5.71 -14.86 -31.77
N ARG A 27 5.08 -15.34 -30.71
CA ARG A 27 5.60 -15.26 -29.35
C ARG A 27 5.01 -16.34 -28.46
N ARG A 28 5.78 -16.76 -27.46
CA ARG A 28 5.26 -17.58 -26.35
C ARG A 28 4.73 -16.65 -25.26
N THR A 29 3.44 -16.74 -24.98
CA THR A 29 2.80 -15.91 -23.96
C THR A 29 2.25 -16.82 -22.87
N TYR A 30 2.66 -16.56 -21.63
CA TYR A 30 2.08 -17.19 -20.44
C TYR A 30 1.20 -16.16 -19.74
N LEU A 31 -0.04 -16.53 -19.42
CA LEU A 31 -0.98 -15.69 -18.71
C LEU A 31 -1.40 -16.41 -17.43
N PHE A 32 -1.08 -15.79 -16.30
CA PHE A 32 -1.45 -16.25 -14.97
C PHE A 32 -2.43 -15.25 -14.35
N SER A 33 -3.51 -15.78 -13.77
CA SER A 33 -4.52 -14.99 -13.10
C SER A 33 -5.17 -15.83 -12.02
N ALA A 34 -5.47 -15.21 -10.88
CA ALA A 34 -6.18 -15.90 -9.80
C ALA A 34 -7.70 -15.91 -10.03
N THR A 35 -8.24 -15.02 -10.87
CA THR A 35 -9.69 -14.91 -11.10
C THR A 35 -10.02 -14.73 -12.58
N MET A 36 -11.00 -15.50 -13.09
CA MET A 36 -11.46 -15.38 -14.47
C MET A 36 -12.59 -14.35 -14.60
N THR A 37 -12.21 -13.09 -14.85
CA THR A 37 -13.16 -12.01 -15.14
C THR A 37 -13.46 -11.90 -16.63
N THR A 38 -14.52 -11.18 -17.00
CA THR A 38 -14.82 -10.88 -18.41
C THR A 38 -13.69 -10.09 -19.08
N LYS A 39 -13.02 -9.20 -18.34
CA LYS A 39 -11.84 -8.46 -18.83
C LYS A 39 -10.66 -9.42 -19.09
N VAL A 40 -10.38 -10.35 -18.17
CA VAL A 40 -9.30 -11.36 -18.35
C VAL A 40 -9.61 -12.28 -19.53
N ALA A 41 -10.86 -12.73 -19.68
CA ALA A 41 -11.25 -13.55 -20.81
C ALA A 41 -11.06 -12.83 -22.16
N LYS A 42 -11.31 -11.51 -22.22
CA LYS A 42 -10.99 -10.69 -23.40
C LYS A 42 -9.49 -10.59 -23.63
N LEU A 43 -8.69 -10.33 -22.59
CA LEU A 43 -7.24 -10.27 -22.69
C LEU A 43 -6.64 -11.60 -23.15
N GLN A 44 -7.12 -12.73 -22.62
CA GLN A 44 -6.70 -14.07 -23.02
C GLN A 44 -6.88 -14.26 -24.54
N ARG A 45 -8.06 -13.91 -25.07
CA ARG A 45 -8.36 -14.00 -26.51
C ARG A 45 -7.49 -13.08 -27.36
N ALA A 46 -7.10 -11.91 -26.84
CA ALA A 46 -6.29 -10.94 -27.57
C ALA A 46 -4.78 -11.23 -27.50
N SER A 47 -4.31 -11.92 -26.46
CA SER A 47 -2.88 -12.07 -26.18
C SER A 47 -2.32 -13.47 -26.44
N LEU A 48 -3.15 -14.52 -26.44
CA LEU A 48 -2.75 -15.91 -26.60
C LEU A 48 -3.19 -16.50 -27.94
N SER A 49 -2.40 -17.43 -28.48
CA SER A 49 -2.75 -18.26 -29.64
C SER A 49 -2.77 -19.73 -29.21
N ASN A 50 -3.90 -20.41 -29.45
CA ASN A 50 -4.17 -21.81 -29.05
C ASN A 50 -3.59 -22.22 -27.67
N PRO A 51 -3.97 -21.53 -26.57
CA PRO A 51 -3.35 -21.77 -25.27
C PRO A 51 -3.82 -23.09 -24.65
N VAL A 52 -2.89 -23.83 -24.04
CA VAL A 52 -3.23 -24.86 -23.07
C VAL A 52 -3.83 -24.19 -21.84
N LYS A 53 -5.06 -24.55 -21.48
CA LYS A 53 -5.75 -24.01 -20.30
C LYS A 53 -5.56 -24.95 -19.11
N VAL A 54 -4.99 -24.43 -18.03
CA VAL A 54 -4.91 -25.11 -16.73
C VAL A 54 -5.74 -24.29 -15.74
N GLU A 55 -6.77 -24.90 -15.15
CA GLU A 55 -7.70 -24.24 -14.22
C GLU A 55 -7.92 -25.13 -13.00
N VAL A 56 -7.73 -24.57 -11.80
CA VAL A 56 -7.79 -25.32 -10.54
C VAL A 56 -9.16 -25.16 -9.84
N SER A 57 -9.95 -24.14 -10.20
CA SER A 57 -11.37 -24.00 -9.82
C SER A 57 -12.01 -22.80 -10.52
N THR A 58 -13.32 -22.86 -10.81
CA THR A 58 -14.09 -21.81 -11.50
C THR A 58 -14.66 -20.71 -10.56
N LYS A 59 -14.59 -20.89 -9.24
CA LYS A 59 -15.11 -19.93 -8.24
C LYS A 59 -13.97 -19.28 -7.46
N TYR A 60 -14.29 -18.17 -6.81
CA TYR A 60 -13.48 -17.50 -5.79
C TYR A 60 -13.16 -18.44 -4.62
N ALA A 61 -12.25 -19.37 -4.85
CA ALA A 61 -11.89 -20.43 -3.92
C ALA A 61 -10.63 -20.05 -3.14
N THR A 62 -10.58 -20.55 -1.92
CA THR A 62 -9.41 -20.51 -1.05
C THR A 62 -8.92 -21.93 -0.87
N VAL A 63 -7.63 -22.11 -0.60
CA VAL A 63 -7.05 -23.44 -0.34
C VAL A 63 -7.64 -24.05 0.93
N ASP A 64 -7.82 -25.37 0.96
CA ASP A 64 -8.47 -26.06 2.09
C ASP A 64 -7.68 -25.94 3.39
N THR A 65 -6.36 -25.79 3.31
CA THR A 65 -5.46 -25.62 4.46
C THR A 65 -5.52 -24.21 5.09
N LEU A 66 -6.33 -23.30 4.52
CA LEU A 66 -6.49 -21.92 4.99
C LEU A 66 -7.68 -21.79 5.95
N LEU A 67 -7.37 -21.65 7.24
CA LEU A 67 -8.33 -21.35 8.28
C LEU A 67 -8.72 -19.87 8.22
N GLN A 68 -10.02 -19.59 8.03
CA GLN A 68 -10.54 -18.25 7.77
C GLN A 68 -11.56 -17.88 8.81
N TYR A 69 -11.34 -16.75 9.47
CA TYR A 69 -12.21 -16.26 10.52
C TYR A 69 -12.54 -14.77 10.37
N TYR A 70 -13.63 -14.37 11.00
CA TYR A 70 -13.90 -12.97 11.30
C TYR A 70 -13.83 -12.73 12.81
N ALA A 71 -13.40 -11.54 13.23
CA ALA A 71 -13.50 -11.09 14.61
C ALA A 71 -14.44 -9.88 14.64
N PHE A 72 -15.61 -10.03 15.26
CA PHE A 72 -16.55 -8.91 15.42
C PHE A 72 -16.18 -8.10 16.65
N LEU A 73 -15.90 -6.81 16.46
CA LEU A 73 -15.31 -5.98 17.50
C LEU A 73 -15.74 -4.51 17.40
N PRO A 74 -15.74 -3.75 18.52
CA PRO A 74 -16.05 -2.33 18.48
C PRO A 74 -14.97 -1.53 17.74
N PHE A 75 -15.38 -0.66 16.81
CA PHE A 75 -14.45 0.18 16.04
C PHE A 75 -13.43 0.94 16.92
N LYS A 76 -13.86 1.45 18.08
CA LYS A 76 -13.00 2.21 19.00
C LYS A 76 -11.84 1.39 19.59
N ARG A 77 -11.97 0.06 19.66
CA ARG A 77 -10.99 -0.83 20.28
C ARG A 77 -10.14 -1.59 19.26
N LYS A 78 -10.30 -1.29 17.98
CA LYS A 78 -9.68 -2.03 16.87
C LYS A 78 -8.16 -2.20 17.01
N ASP A 79 -7.47 -1.18 17.53
CA ASP A 79 -6.04 -1.25 17.82
C ASP A 79 -5.70 -2.21 18.95
N CYS A 80 -6.50 -2.24 20.02
CA CYS A 80 -6.31 -3.16 21.13
C CYS A 80 -6.46 -4.61 20.67
N TYR A 81 -7.45 -4.89 19.82
CA TYR A 81 -7.64 -6.21 19.22
C TYR A 81 -6.47 -6.61 18.31
N LEU A 82 -5.92 -5.67 17.53
CA LEU A 82 -4.73 -5.93 16.73
C LEU A 82 -3.54 -6.32 17.62
N VAL A 83 -3.28 -5.53 18.67
CA VAL A 83 -2.17 -5.76 19.59
C VAL A 83 -2.33 -7.07 20.34
N TYR A 84 -3.55 -7.37 20.81
CA TYR A 84 -3.87 -8.63 21.45
C TYR A 84 -3.53 -9.82 20.55
N LEU A 85 -4.04 -9.83 19.31
CA LEU A 85 -3.77 -10.94 18.38
C LEU A 85 -2.30 -11.04 17.99
N LEU A 86 -1.59 -9.92 17.85
CA LEU A 86 -0.15 -9.95 17.57
C LEU A 86 0.66 -10.52 18.75
N ASN A 87 0.18 -10.37 19.99
CA ASN A 87 0.78 -11.03 21.16
C ASN A 87 0.45 -12.53 21.20
N GLU A 88 -0.81 -12.91 20.94
CA GLU A 88 -1.24 -14.32 20.87
C GLU A 88 -0.47 -15.10 19.80
N PHE A 89 -0.11 -14.41 18.71
CA PHE A 89 0.67 -14.97 17.62
C PHE A 89 2.13 -14.51 17.61
N ALA A 90 2.69 -14.21 18.78
CA ALA A 90 4.09 -13.84 18.90
C ALA A 90 4.99 -14.91 18.27
N GLY A 91 5.97 -14.47 17.48
CA GLY A 91 6.88 -15.36 16.72
C GLY A 91 6.37 -15.76 15.34
N ASN A 92 5.08 -15.63 15.04
CA ASN A 92 4.58 -15.86 13.68
C ASN A 92 4.88 -14.69 12.74
N SER A 93 5.14 -15.01 11.48
CA SER A 93 5.18 -14.02 10.41
C SER A 93 3.75 -13.57 10.09
N THR A 94 3.50 -12.27 10.16
CA THR A 94 2.17 -11.70 10.02
C THR A 94 2.14 -10.56 9.01
N ILE A 95 1.14 -10.56 8.12
CA ILE A 95 0.79 -9.39 7.31
C ILE A 95 -0.53 -8.77 7.80
N VAL A 96 -0.51 -7.46 8.02
CA VAL A 96 -1.67 -6.68 8.45
C VAL A 96 -2.09 -5.77 7.29
N PHE A 97 -3.27 -5.99 6.72
CA PHE A 97 -3.81 -5.19 5.63
C PHE A 97 -4.69 -4.06 6.15
N ALA A 98 -4.33 -2.82 5.79
CA ALA A 98 -5.10 -1.62 6.06
C ALA A 98 -5.45 -0.88 4.75
N ARG A 99 -6.55 -0.11 4.78
CA ARG A 99 -7.14 0.50 3.58
C ARG A 99 -6.28 1.62 2.99
N THR A 100 -5.67 2.46 3.84
CA THR A 100 -4.98 3.68 3.38
C THR A 100 -3.50 3.68 3.74
N CYS A 101 -2.69 4.41 2.96
CA CYS A 101 -1.26 4.56 3.25
C CYS A 101 -1.02 5.26 4.60
N ASN A 102 -1.89 6.19 4.97
CA ASN A 102 -1.81 6.87 6.26
C ASN A 102 -2.08 5.90 7.42
N GLU A 103 -3.07 5.02 7.25
CA GLU A 103 -3.38 4.01 8.27
C GLU A 103 -2.26 2.99 8.43
N VAL A 104 -1.65 2.54 7.33
CA VAL A 104 -0.45 1.70 7.37
C VAL A 104 0.67 2.36 8.17
N LEU A 105 0.94 3.65 7.93
CA LEU A 105 1.98 4.37 8.65
C LEU A 105 1.62 4.53 10.13
N ARG A 106 0.38 4.92 10.44
CA ARG A 106 -0.13 5.07 11.81
C ARG A 106 0.00 3.76 12.61
N LEU A 107 -0.49 2.66 12.04
CA LEU A 107 -0.41 1.33 12.66
C LEU A 107 1.04 0.90 12.86
N THR A 108 1.90 1.14 11.87
CA THR A 108 3.33 0.82 12.00
C THR A 108 3.98 1.55 13.18
N LEU A 109 3.70 2.85 13.35
CA LEU A 109 4.26 3.64 14.44
C LEU A 109 3.67 3.22 15.79
N LEU A 110 2.36 3.00 15.85
CA LEU A 110 1.68 2.47 17.04
C LEU A 110 2.32 1.16 17.49
N LEU A 111 2.49 0.20 16.57
CA LEU A 111 3.08 -1.09 16.88
C LEU A 111 4.53 -0.97 17.34
N ARG A 112 5.33 -0.09 16.71
CA ARG A 112 6.71 0.16 17.16
C ARG A 112 6.79 0.78 18.55
N ASN A 113 5.91 1.72 18.88
CA ASN A 113 5.83 2.31 20.22
C ASN A 113 5.43 1.29 21.28
N LEU A 114 4.77 0.19 20.88
CA LEU A 114 4.46 -0.94 21.74
C LEU A 114 5.55 -2.02 21.79
N GLY A 115 6.65 -1.84 21.04
CA GLY A 115 7.79 -2.76 21.00
C GLY A 115 7.75 -3.79 19.87
N PHE A 116 6.73 -3.78 19.00
CA PHE A 116 6.65 -4.70 17.87
C PHE A 116 7.58 -4.29 16.72
N HIS A 117 8.12 -5.30 16.04
CA HIS A 117 8.98 -5.12 14.87
C HIS A 117 8.19 -4.94 13.56
N ALA A 118 7.33 -3.91 13.51
CA ALA A 118 6.49 -3.63 12.35
C ALA A 118 7.24 -2.89 11.22
N ILE A 119 6.95 -3.26 9.97
CA ILE A 119 7.44 -2.61 8.74
C ILE A 119 6.25 -2.14 7.89
N PRO A 120 6.26 -0.87 7.40
CA PRO A 120 5.23 -0.40 6.49
C PRO A 120 5.56 -0.81 5.04
N LEU A 121 4.54 -1.21 4.29
CA LEU A 121 4.60 -1.43 2.84
C LEU A 121 3.39 -0.76 2.17
N HIS A 122 3.57 0.45 1.67
CA HIS A 122 2.48 1.23 1.06
C HIS A 122 2.92 1.94 -0.24
N GLY A 123 1.96 2.39 -1.05
CA GLY A 123 2.22 2.93 -2.39
C GLY A 123 3.01 4.24 -2.44
N GLN A 124 3.05 4.99 -1.33
CA GLN A 124 3.87 6.20 -1.21
C GLN A 124 5.36 5.94 -0.93
N LEU A 125 5.79 4.68 -0.77
CA LEU A 125 7.22 4.33 -0.65
C LEU A 125 7.86 4.25 -2.04
N THR A 126 9.11 4.69 -2.15
CA THR A 126 9.91 4.44 -3.36
C THR A 126 10.15 2.94 -3.52
N MET A 127 10.42 2.48 -4.75
CA MET A 127 10.64 1.06 -5.02
C MET A 127 11.78 0.49 -4.15
N ASP A 128 12.90 1.22 -4.02
CA ASP A 128 14.02 0.81 -3.16
C ASP A 128 13.62 0.65 -1.69
N LYS A 129 12.76 1.53 -1.18
CA LYS A 129 12.24 1.42 0.19
C LYS A 129 11.29 0.25 0.34
N ARG A 130 10.48 -0.07 -0.68
CA ARG A 130 9.61 -1.25 -0.69
C ARG A 130 10.46 -2.53 -0.67
N LEU A 131 11.50 -2.60 -1.50
CA LEU A 131 12.43 -3.74 -1.53
C LEU A 131 13.20 -3.88 -0.22
N GLY A 132 13.76 -2.79 0.33
CA GLY A 132 14.46 -2.84 1.61
C GLY A 132 13.55 -3.20 2.79
N SER A 133 12.28 -2.80 2.75
CA SER A 133 11.26 -3.24 3.71
C SER A 133 11.02 -4.74 3.63
N LEU A 134 11.00 -5.28 2.41
CA LEU A 134 10.79 -6.68 2.14
C LEU A 134 11.99 -7.55 2.52
N SER A 135 13.21 -7.09 2.26
CA SER A 135 14.45 -7.78 2.68
C SER A 135 14.50 -7.93 4.20
N LYS A 136 14.22 -6.86 4.93
CA LYS A 136 14.15 -6.90 6.41
C LYS A 136 13.10 -7.86 6.95
N PHE A 137 12.01 -8.05 6.22
CA PHE A 137 10.98 -9.04 6.55
C PHE A 137 11.45 -10.47 6.25
N LYS A 138 12.08 -10.68 5.08
CA LYS A 138 12.65 -11.97 4.65
C LYS A 138 13.77 -12.47 5.59
N GLU A 139 14.57 -11.56 6.15
CA GLU A 139 15.64 -11.88 7.11
C GLU A 139 15.11 -12.35 8.48
N GLY A 140 13.81 -12.28 8.76
CA GLY A 140 13.24 -12.70 10.05
C GLY A 140 13.47 -11.71 11.20
N ASN A 141 14.34 -10.72 11.03
CA ASN A 141 14.58 -9.62 11.98
C ASN A 141 13.32 -8.82 12.33
N ARG A 142 12.30 -8.88 11.46
CA ARG A 142 11.02 -8.19 11.62
C ARG A 142 9.90 -9.05 11.05
N ASN A 143 8.98 -9.46 11.90
CA ASN A 143 7.97 -10.46 11.57
C ASN A 143 6.58 -9.87 11.28
N ILE A 144 6.40 -8.54 11.29
CA ILE A 144 5.10 -7.90 11.04
C ILE A 144 5.20 -6.92 9.87
N LEU A 145 4.47 -7.22 8.80
CA LEU A 145 4.36 -6.35 7.62
C LEU A 145 2.98 -5.67 7.64
N VAL A 146 2.93 -4.35 7.70
CA VAL A 146 1.69 -3.57 7.61
C VAL A 146 1.58 -3.02 6.19
N ALA A 147 0.54 -3.38 5.45
CA ALA A 147 0.48 -3.13 4.02
C ALA A 147 -0.87 -2.60 3.51
N THR A 148 -0.83 -1.87 2.39
CA THR A 148 -2.03 -1.65 1.55
C THR A 148 -2.07 -2.68 0.42
N ASP A 149 -3.27 -2.93 -0.13
CA ASP A 149 -3.47 -3.84 -1.25
C ASP A 149 -2.56 -3.49 -2.44
N VAL A 150 -2.52 -2.22 -2.82
CA VAL A 150 -1.74 -1.74 -3.98
C VAL A 150 -0.25 -1.97 -3.79
N ALA A 151 0.26 -1.77 -2.57
CA ALA A 151 1.68 -1.89 -2.29
C ALA A 151 2.16 -3.33 -2.19
N SER A 152 1.23 -4.28 -2.04
CA SER A 152 1.55 -5.70 -2.11
C SER A 152 1.67 -6.25 -3.53
N ARG A 153 1.24 -5.48 -4.54
CA ARG A 153 1.22 -5.91 -5.95
C ARG A 153 2.60 -5.76 -6.59
N GLY A 154 2.93 -6.71 -7.47
CA GLY A 154 4.19 -6.74 -8.23
C GLY A 154 5.44 -6.92 -7.37
N LEU A 155 5.28 -7.30 -6.11
CA LEU A 155 6.36 -7.69 -5.21
C LEU A 155 6.17 -9.14 -4.81
N ASP A 156 7.27 -9.89 -4.81
CA ASP A 156 7.32 -11.24 -4.25
C ASP A 156 7.31 -11.18 -2.72
N ILE A 157 6.12 -10.98 -2.14
CA ILE A 157 5.93 -11.02 -0.70
C ILE A 157 6.04 -12.47 -0.21
N PRO A 158 6.93 -12.76 0.76
CA PRO A 158 7.03 -14.07 1.37
C PRO A 158 5.69 -14.58 1.86
N LEU A 159 5.57 -15.90 1.87
CA LEU A 159 4.50 -16.54 2.60
C LEU A 159 4.55 -16.10 4.07
N VAL A 160 3.40 -15.77 4.62
CA VAL A 160 3.23 -15.48 6.05
C VAL A 160 2.39 -16.56 6.71
N ASP A 161 2.58 -16.75 8.01
CA ASP A 161 1.78 -17.69 8.79
C ASP A 161 0.36 -17.13 9.03
N ILE A 162 0.26 -15.81 9.17
CA ILE A 162 -0.98 -15.13 9.55
C ILE A 162 -1.27 -13.92 8.67
N VAL A 163 -2.53 -13.80 8.23
CA VAL A 163 -3.07 -12.63 7.56
C VAL A 163 -4.12 -11.98 8.45
N ILE A 164 -3.90 -10.73 8.85
CA ILE A 164 -4.89 -9.91 9.55
C ILE A 164 -5.43 -8.87 8.58
N ASN A 165 -6.70 -8.96 8.23
CA ASN A 165 -7.40 -7.87 7.55
C ASN A 165 -7.87 -6.89 8.62
N PHE A 166 -7.03 -5.88 8.92
CA PHE A 166 -7.41 -4.81 9.83
C PHE A 166 -8.64 -4.10 9.28
N ASP A 167 -8.66 -3.75 8.00
CA ASP A 167 -9.88 -3.25 7.33
C ASP A 167 -10.47 -4.32 6.41
N VAL A 168 -11.80 -4.48 6.45
CA VAL A 168 -12.50 -5.31 5.46
C VAL A 168 -12.19 -4.78 4.05
N PRO A 169 -11.78 -5.66 3.11
CA PRO A 169 -11.46 -5.26 1.74
C PRO A 169 -12.69 -4.65 1.04
N SER A 170 -12.47 -3.60 0.24
CA SER A 170 -13.56 -2.92 -0.47
C SER A 170 -14.23 -3.80 -1.53
N HIS A 171 -13.46 -4.72 -2.13
CA HIS A 171 -13.94 -5.69 -3.11
C HIS A 171 -13.66 -7.11 -2.65
N SER A 172 -14.60 -8.02 -2.84
CA SER A 172 -14.46 -9.42 -2.42
C SER A 172 -13.28 -10.14 -3.07
N LYS A 173 -12.87 -9.71 -4.28
CA LYS A 173 -11.66 -10.25 -4.91
C LYS A 173 -10.40 -9.92 -4.11
N ASP A 174 -10.32 -8.72 -3.53
CA ASP A 174 -9.15 -8.28 -2.77
C ASP A 174 -8.93 -9.19 -1.56
N TYR A 175 -10.01 -9.66 -0.92
CA TYR A 175 -9.95 -10.65 0.15
C TYR A 175 -9.11 -11.88 -0.24
N ILE A 176 -9.38 -12.47 -1.40
CA ILE A 176 -8.73 -13.72 -1.85
C ILE A 176 -7.23 -13.53 -2.05
N HIS A 177 -6.78 -12.40 -2.59
CA HIS A 177 -5.34 -12.16 -2.75
C HIS A 177 -4.65 -11.83 -1.44
N ARG A 178 -5.37 -11.19 -0.49
CA ARG A 178 -4.85 -10.94 0.85
C ARG A 178 -4.65 -12.26 1.58
N VAL A 179 -5.70 -13.07 1.70
CA VAL A 179 -5.63 -14.34 2.43
C VAL A 179 -4.80 -15.39 1.70
N GLY A 180 -4.69 -15.27 0.38
CA GLY A 180 -3.75 -16.03 -0.43
C GLY A 180 -2.28 -15.71 -0.19
N ARG A 181 -1.91 -14.82 0.75
CA ARG A 181 -0.51 -14.62 1.20
C ARG A 181 -0.07 -15.64 2.26
N THR A 182 -1.00 -16.45 2.75
CA THR A 182 -0.72 -17.57 3.65
C THR A 182 -1.15 -18.90 3.01
N ALA A 183 -0.92 -20.01 3.71
CA ALA A 183 -1.38 -21.36 3.34
C ALA A 183 -0.96 -21.85 1.94
N ARG A 184 0.21 -21.46 1.41
CA ARG A 184 0.72 -22.00 0.13
C ARG A 184 1.74 -23.12 0.35
N ALA A 185 2.01 -23.87 -0.71
CA ALA A 185 3.00 -24.94 -0.76
C ALA A 185 2.76 -26.03 0.32
N GLY A 186 1.50 -26.42 0.53
CA GLY A 186 1.12 -27.47 1.49
C GLY A 186 1.10 -27.05 2.96
N ARG A 187 1.50 -25.80 3.28
CA ARG A 187 1.42 -25.28 4.65
C ARG A 187 -0.01 -24.89 5.00
N SER A 188 -0.37 -25.03 6.27
CA SER A 188 -1.56 -24.39 6.83
C SER A 188 -1.32 -22.91 7.08
N GLY A 189 -2.38 -22.13 7.08
CA GLY A 189 -2.32 -20.69 7.34
C GLY A 189 -3.60 -20.20 7.99
N LYS A 190 -3.53 -19.03 8.65
CA LYS A 190 -4.67 -18.44 9.32
C LYS A 190 -4.95 -17.04 8.78
N SER A 191 -6.22 -16.73 8.53
CA SER A 191 -6.66 -15.36 8.26
C SER A 191 -7.75 -14.93 9.23
N ILE A 192 -7.63 -13.70 9.72
CA ILE A 192 -8.60 -13.07 10.63
C ILE A 192 -8.99 -11.73 10.05
N THR A 193 -10.29 -11.50 9.89
CA THR A 193 -10.84 -10.25 9.36
C THR A 193 -11.58 -9.50 10.45
N PHE A 194 -11.16 -8.27 10.72
CA PHE A 194 -11.85 -7.42 11.68
C PHE A 194 -13.12 -6.88 11.04
N VAL A 195 -14.24 -7.09 11.73
CA VAL A 195 -15.55 -6.61 11.32
C VAL A 195 -16.08 -5.73 12.43
N THR A 196 -16.33 -4.46 12.13
CA THR A 196 -16.96 -3.53 13.07
C THR A 196 -18.43 -3.33 12.74
N GLN A 197 -19.14 -2.56 13.56
CA GLN A 197 -20.52 -2.18 13.30
C GLN A 197 -20.72 -1.46 11.95
N TYR A 198 -19.65 -0.91 11.35
CA TYR A 198 -19.70 -0.22 10.06
C TYR A 198 -19.31 -1.11 8.87
N ASP A 199 -18.85 -2.34 9.12
CA ASP A 199 -18.28 -3.22 8.09
C ASP A 199 -19.20 -4.40 7.72
N ILE A 200 -20.44 -4.45 8.23
CA ILE A 200 -21.35 -5.58 8.04
C ILE A 200 -21.60 -5.85 6.55
N GLU A 201 -22.02 -4.83 5.80
CA GLU A 201 -22.32 -4.98 4.36
C GLU A 201 -21.08 -5.37 3.53
N PRO A 202 -19.93 -4.67 3.61
CA PRO A 202 -18.74 -5.10 2.86
C PRO A 202 -18.26 -6.50 3.25
N TYR A 203 -18.41 -6.90 4.52
CA TYR A 203 -18.07 -8.24 4.97
C TYR A 203 -19.02 -9.30 4.40
N GLN A 204 -20.32 -9.06 4.39
CA GLN A 204 -21.30 -9.97 3.77
C GLN A 204 -21.03 -10.16 2.27
N ARG A 205 -20.56 -9.11 1.56
CA ARG A 205 -20.11 -9.23 0.16
C ARG A 205 -18.90 -10.16 0.01
N VAL A 206 -18.03 -10.25 1.01
CA VAL A 206 -16.91 -11.21 1.02
C VAL A 206 -17.46 -12.64 1.16
N GLU A 207 -18.30 -12.90 2.17
CA GLU A 207 -18.89 -14.23 2.39
C GLU A 207 -19.71 -14.71 1.18
N PHE A 208 -20.51 -13.81 0.59
CA PHE A 208 -21.28 -14.10 -0.61
C PHE A 208 -20.39 -14.53 -1.77
N ALA A 209 -19.28 -13.83 -2.00
CA ALA A 209 -18.34 -14.18 -3.06
C ALA A 209 -17.61 -15.51 -2.80
N LEU A 210 -17.30 -15.81 -1.52
CA LEU A 210 -16.72 -17.09 -1.12
C LEU A 210 -17.71 -18.26 -1.18
N GLY A 211 -19.02 -17.97 -1.15
CA GLY A 211 -20.07 -18.97 -1.10
C GLY A 211 -20.13 -19.73 0.23
N LYS A 212 -19.53 -19.19 1.30
CA LYS A 212 -19.54 -19.78 2.64
C LYS A 212 -19.52 -18.71 3.73
N LYS A 213 -20.10 -19.05 4.89
CA LYS A 213 -19.97 -18.25 6.12
C LYS A 213 -18.64 -18.53 6.78
N LEU A 214 -17.96 -17.49 7.28
CA LEU A 214 -16.72 -17.67 8.02
C LEU A 214 -17.02 -17.87 9.51
N ALA A 215 -16.20 -18.66 10.18
CA ALA A 215 -16.35 -18.87 11.62
C ALA A 215 -15.90 -17.61 12.38
N GLU A 216 -16.53 -17.35 13.52
CA GLU A 216 -16.09 -16.28 14.42
C GLU A 216 -14.80 -16.70 15.14
N PHE A 217 -13.78 -15.84 15.11
CA PHE A 217 -12.61 -15.96 15.97
C PHE A 217 -12.97 -15.36 17.33
N LYS A 218 -13.13 -16.22 18.33
CA LYS A 218 -13.38 -15.76 19.70
C LYS A 218 -12.12 -15.09 20.25
N VAL A 219 -12.31 -13.89 20.78
CA VAL A 219 -11.27 -13.07 21.41
C VAL A 219 -11.72 -12.80 22.85
N ASP A 220 -10.80 -12.92 23.80
CA ASP A 220 -11.06 -12.54 25.18
C ASP A 220 -11.16 -11.01 25.29
N ALA A 221 -12.39 -10.51 25.42
CA ALA A 221 -12.66 -9.09 25.49
C ALA A 221 -12.07 -8.42 26.76
N GLU A 222 -11.96 -9.16 27.86
CA GLU A 222 -11.39 -8.67 29.11
C GLU A 222 -9.88 -8.54 28.98
N ALA A 223 -9.21 -9.53 28.39
CA ALA A 223 -7.78 -9.44 28.10
C ALA A 223 -7.44 -8.29 27.14
N VAL A 224 -8.30 -8.03 26.14
CA VAL A 224 -8.15 -6.87 25.25
C VAL A 224 -8.28 -5.54 26.01
N LEU A 225 -9.18 -5.47 27.00
CA LEU A 225 -9.40 -4.28 27.81
C LEU A 225 -8.18 -3.90 28.66
N LEU A 226 -7.44 -4.88 29.16
CA LEU A 226 -6.19 -4.65 29.90
C LEU A 226 -5.13 -3.91 29.09
N LEU A 227 -5.17 -4.01 27.75
CA LEU A 227 -4.24 -3.32 26.86
C LEU A 227 -4.61 -1.85 26.62
N GLN A 228 -5.80 -1.41 27.03
CA GLN A 228 -6.38 -0.16 26.54
C GLN A 228 -5.55 1.08 26.91
N GLU A 229 -5.02 1.16 28.14
CA GLU A 229 -4.20 2.30 28.56
C GLU A 229 -2.90 2.39 27.77
N ARG A 230 -2.16 1.28 27.69
CA ARG A 230 -0.89 1.19 26.95
C ARG A 230 -1.07 1.47 25.46
N VAL A 231 -2.15 0.96 24.86
CA VAL A 231 -2.47 1.22 23.45
C VAL A 231 -2.85 2.69 23.24
N ALA A 232 -3.62 3.30 24.15
CA ALA A 232 -4.00 4.71 24.07
C ALA A 232 -2.78 5.65 24.19
N GLU A 233 -1.80 5.31 25.01
CA GLU A 233 -0.52 6.00 25.06
C GLU A 233 0.24 5.87 23.73
N ALA A 234 0.41 4.66 23.20
CA ALA A 234 1.07 4.43 21.92
C ALA A 234 0.37 5.13 20.74
N GLN A 235 -0.96 5.21 20.76
CA GLN A 235 -1.76 5.97 19.79
C GLN A 235 -1.40 7.46 19.83
N ARG A 236 -1.27 8.05 21.03
CA ARG A 236 -0.88 9.46 21.20
C ARG A 236 0.51 9.72 20.64
N HIS A 237 1.49 8.88 20.96
CA HIS A 237 2.84 8.98 20.42
C HIS A 237 2.88 8.84 18.90
N ALA A 238 2.18 7.85 18.34
CA ALA A 238 2.10 7.65 16.90
C ALA A 238 1.48 8.87 16.18
N ALA A 239 0.46 9.51 16.79
CA ALA A 239 -0.16 10.70 16.23
C ALA A 239 0.77 11.93 16.25
N LEU A 240 1.56 12.11 17.31
CA LEU A 240 2.56 13.18 17.40
C LEU A 240 3.65 13.00 16.34
N GLU A 241 4.22 11.80 16.23
CA GLU A 241 5.28 11.51 15.26
C GLU A 241 4.79 11.67 13.81
N LEU A 242 3.55 11.28 13.51
CA LEU A 242 2.93 11.52 12.20
C LEU A 242 2.88 13.01 11.86
N ARG A 243 2.45 13.86 12.81
CA ARG A 243 2.36 15.31 12.62
C ARG A 243 3.73 15.94 12.38
N GLU A 244 4.73 15.56 13.16
CA GLU A 244 6.11 16.03 12.98
C GLU A 244 6.69 15.63 11.61
N ASN A 245 6.46 14.39 11.20
CA ASN A 245 6.91 13.89 9.90
C ASN A 245 6.25 14.62 8.72
N GLN A 246 5.00 15.06 8.88
CA GLN A 246 4.31 15.89 7.89
C GLN A 246 4.88 17.31 7.86
N GLN A 247 5.12 17.94 9.01
CA GLN A 247 5.71 19.28 9.09
C GLN A 247 7.13 19.33 8.48
N LYS A 248 7.97 18.33 8.77
CA LYS A 248 9.33 18.21 8.18
C LYS A 248 9.29 18.06 6.65
N LYS A 249 8.26 17.41 6.10
CA LYS A 249 8.08 17.32 4.63
C LYS A 249 7.64 18.64 4.01
N ILE A 250 6.84 19.43 4.72
CA ILE A 250 6.39 20.75 4.26
C ILE A 250 7.54 21.75 4.29
N SER A 251 8.34 21.78 5.35
CA SER A 251 9.48 22.68 5.46
C SER A 251 10.56 22.42 4.40
N ARG A 252 10.82 21.15 4.04
CA ARG A 252 11.76 20.77 2.96
C ARG A 252 11.28 21.10 1.55
N LYS A 253 9.98 21.41 1.35
CA LYS A 253 9.40 21.73 0.03
C LYS A 253 9.30 23.24 -0.25
N ARG A 254 9.55 24.10 0.73
CA ARG A 254 9.64 25.55 0.51
C ARG A 254 11.08 25.90 0.11
N PRO A 255 11.34 26.44 -1.09
CA PRO A 255 12.63 27.05 -1.38
C PRO A 255 12.79 28.25 -0.44
N SER A 256 13.99 28.45 0.09
CA SER A 256 14.35 29.66 0.85
C SER A 256 14.31 30.88 -0.09
N SER A 257 13.15 31.49 -0.24
CA SER A 257 13.02 32.82 -0.82
C SER A 257 12.92 33.85 0.32
N THR A 258 14.08 34.25 0.84
CA THR A 258 14.25 35.49 1.61
C THR A 258 15.65 35.98 1.27
N ASN A 259 15.76 36.86 0.26
CA ASN A 259 15.75 38.32 0.44
C ASN A 259 16.87 38.78 1.36
N ASP A 260 18.01 38.98 0.71
CA ASP A 260 18.97 40.03 0.98
C ASP A 260 18.25 41.39 1.05
N ALA A 261 18.11 41.94 2.26
CA ALA A 261 17.71 43.34 2.49
C ALA A 261 18.00 43.77 3.94
N GLY A 262 19.17 44.39 4.12
CA GLY A 262 19.28 45.67 4.83
C GLY A 262 19.71 45.67 6.30
N ASP A 263 20.95 46.07 6.56
CA ASP A 263 21.35 47.23 7.41
C ASP A 263 22.88 47.41 7.23
N GLY A 264 23.54 48.53 6.96
CA GLY A 264 23.21 49.94 7.16
C GLY A 264 24.31 50.59 8.02
N GLN A 265 25.52 50.85 7.48
CA GLN A 265 26.42 51.84 8.11
C GLN A 265 27.36 52.57 7.13
N ARG A 266 27.33 53.90 7.27
CA ARG A 266 28.04 54.94 6.53
C ARG A 266 29.54 54.94 6.83
N ASP A 267 30.39 55.22 5.84
CA ASP A 267 31.30 56.38 5.94
C ASP A 267 31.86 56.90 4.59
N LYS A 268 32.40 58.11 4.68
CA LYS A 268 32.50 59.20 3.71
C LYS A 268 33.59 59.14 2.60
N ARG A 269 33.28 59.94 1.56
CA ARG A 269 34.15 60.84 0.74
C ARG A 269 35.15 60.22 -0.26
N SER A 270 34.87 60.43 -1.56
CA SER A 270 35.60 61.41 -2.40
C SER A 270 34.99 61.49 -3.81
N GLN A 271 34.74 62.71 -4.28
CA GLN A 271 34.41 63.10 -5.67
C GLN A 271 35.71 63.45 -6.42
N PRO A 272 35.68 63.88 -7.71
CA PRO A 272 34.84 63.49 -8.85
C PRO A 272 35.69 63.25 -10.13
N TYR A 273 35.16 62.62 -11.19
CA TYR A 273 35.65 62.90 -12.54
C TYR A 273 34.56 62.81 -13.61
N ARG A 274 34.76 63.61 -14.65
CA ARG A 274 33.80 64.20 -15.59
C ARG A 274 33.77 63.44 -16.93
N LYS A 275 32.66 63.65 -17.66
CA LYS A 275 32.46 63.72 -19.12
C LYS A 275 32.26 62.42 -19.94
N GLY A 276 31.16 62.45 -20.71
CA GLY A 276 31.03 61.75 -22.00
C GLY A 276 29.58 61.42 -22.39
N ALA A 277 28.95 62.27 -23.19
CA ALA A 277 27.74 61.96 -23.97
C ALA A 277 28.12 61.90 -25.48
N PRO A 278 27.18 61.74 -26.43
CA PRO A 278 26.49 60.50 -26.82
C PRO A 278 26.58 60.23 -28.34
N THR A 279 26.36 58.99 -28.79
CA THR A 279 26.05 58.61 -30.19
C THR A 279 25.27 57.28 -30.15
N GLY A 280 24.26 56.94 -30.96
CA GLY A 280 23.66 57.50 -32.17
C GLY A 280 23.17 56.32 -33.05
N GLY A 281 21.93 56.35 -33.54
CA GLY A 281 21.42 55.54 -34.67
C GLY A 281 20.57 54.30 -34.29
N ARG A 282 19.24 54.30 -34.44
CA ARG A 282 18.35 54.21 -35.64
C ARG A 282 18.11 52.78 -36.19
N LYS A 283 16.86 52.34 -36.00
CA LYS A 283 15.86 51.76 -36.95
C LYS A 283 16.26 50.66 -37.97
N HIS A 284 15.53 49.54 -37.93
CA HIS A 284 14.65 48.98 -38.99
C HIS A 284 14.08 47.64 -38.47
N ASP A 285 12.77 47.38 -38.32
CA ASP A 285 11.64 47.26 -39.26
C ASP A 285 11.57 45.94 -40.06
N GLY A 286 10.37 45.32 -40.11
CA GLY A 286 10.02 44.14 -40.91
C GLY A 286 9.38 42.99 -40.09
N LYS A 287 8.04 42.87 -39.97
CA LYS A 287 7.10 42.14 -40.87
C LYS A 287 7.61 40.73 -41.26
N ARG A 288 6.85 39.63 -41.27
CA ARG A 288 5.40 39.41 -41.43
C ARG A 288 5.10 37.91 -41.20
N ARG A 289 3.92 37.63 -40.63
CA ARG A 289 2.96 36.54 -40.92
C ARG A 289 3.40 35.43 -41.90
N ARG A 290 3.15 34.16 -41.54
CA ARG A 290 1.85 33.46 -41.64
C ARG A 290 1.82 32.30 -40.67
#